data_AF-A0A936V2Y0-F1
#
_entry.id   AF-A0A936V2Y0-F1
#
_cell.length_a   1.000
_cell.length_b   1.000
_cell.length_c   1.000
_cell.angle_alpha   90.00
_cell.angle_beta   90.00
_cell.angle_gamma   90.00
#
_symmetry.space_group_name_H-M   'P 1'
#
loop_
_entity.id
_entity.type
_entity.pdbx_description
1 polymer ?
#
loop_
_entity_poly.entity_id
_entity_poly.type
_entity_poly.pdbx_seq_one_letter_code
_entity_poly.pdbx_strand_id
1 'polypeptide(L)'
;MGAVSGRGIGFVLGASGHVTKTIIRPPKINAATDQRFADSDCDEWKLDGAVEHRGSWWPNWIDWALAARSGELIIKGLPRRGTADLGEIELAPGRYVKERS
;
A
#
# COMPACT_ATOMS: atom_id res chain seq x y z
N MET A 1 -8.05 -2.22 22.61
CA MET A 1 -7.84 -2.57 21.19
C MET A 1 -6.40 -3.03 21.05
N GLY A 2 -6.13 -4.09 20.27
CA GLY A 2 -4.85 -4.80 20.30
C GLY A 2 -3.73 -4.05 19.57
N ALA A 3 -2.55 -4.01 20.17
CA ALA A 3 -1.33 -3.50 19.55
C ALA A 3 -0.93 -4.37 18.34
N VAL A 4 -0.44 -3.74 17.28
CA VAL A 4 0.15 -4.43 16.12
C VAL A 4 1.58 -4.80 16.50
N SER A 5 1.79 -6.03 16.98
CA SER A 5 3.08 -6.48 17.51
C SER A 5 3.90 -7.28 16.47
N GLY A 6 5.16 -6.89 16.30
CA GLY A 6 6.14 -7.58 15.45
C GLY A 6 7.28 -6.66 14.98
N ARG A 7 8.52 -7.17 14.90
CA ARG A 7 9.67 -6.39 14.41
C ARG A 7 9.50 -6.06 12.93
N GLY A 8 9.67 -4.78 12.57
CA GLY A 8 9.65 -4.32 11.19
C GLY A 8 8.27 -4.01 10.62
N ILE A 9 7.25 -3.86 11.48
CA ILE A 9 5.90 -3.44 11.06
C ILE A 9 5.81 -1.92 11.05
N GLY A 10 5.35 -1.35 9.93
CA GLY A 10 4.97 0.07 9.83
C GLY A 10 3.44 0.20 9.81
N PHE A 11 2.91 1.22 10.50
CA PHE A 11 1.47 1.49 10.53
C PHE A 11 1.18 2.83 9.85
N VAL A 12 0.16 2.85 8.99
CA VAL A 12 -0.26 4.05 8.25
C VAL A 12 -1.74 4.25 8.43
N LEU A 13 -2.12 5.44 8.90
CA LEU A 13 -3.52 5.81 9.11
C LEU A 13 -3.99 6.76 8.02
N GLY A 14 -5.00 6.31 7.29
CA GLY A 14 -5.70 7.16 6.32
C GLY A 14 -6.66 8.15 6.96
N ALA A 15 -6.72 9.38 6.44
CA ALA A 15 -7.60 10.42 6.97
C ALA A 15 -9.10 10.22 6.68
N SER A 16 -9.51 9.15 5.97
CA SER A 16 -10.92 8.97 5.61
C SER A 16 -11.38 7.49 5.53
N GLY A 17 -12.71 7.32 5.55
CA GLY A 17 -13.41 6.03 5.56
C GLY A 17 -13.09 5.06 4.41
N HIS A 18 -13.63 3.85 4.58
CA HIS A 18 -13.17 2.58 4.00
C HIS A 18 -12.76 2.60 2.51
N VAL A 19 -13.52 3.24 1.60
CA VAL A 19 -13.26 3.12 0.14
C VAL A 19 -12.86 4.45 -0.51
N THR A 20 -13.55 5.54 -0.20
CA THR A 20 -13.74 6.63 -1.19
C THR A 20 -12.73 7.78 -1.14
N LYS A 21 -11.87 7.81 -0.13
CA LYS A 21 -11.00 8.98 0.10
C LYS A 21 -9.57 8.63 0.54
N THR A 22 -9.32 7.46 1.16
CA THR A 22 -7.96 7.05 1.55
C THR A 22 -7.31 6.09 0.55
N ILE A 23 -8.05 5.09 0.06
CA ILE A 23 -7.45 3.92 -0.60
C ILE A 23 -7.20 4.15 -2.10
N ILE A 24 -8.06 4.91 -2.79
CA ILE A 24 -8.17 4.91 -4.27
C ILE A 24 -8.05 6.33 -4.86
N ARG A 25 -7.05 7.15 -4.51
CA ARG A 25 -6.89 8.46 -5.18
C ARG A 25 -5.43 8.94 -5.35
N PRO A 26 -5.09 9.60 -6.49
CA PRO A 26 -3.87 10.38 -6.66
C PRO A 26 -3.72 11.46 -5.57
N PRO A 27 -2.52 12.04 -5.37
CA PRO A 27 -1.95 12.50 -4.08
C PRO A 27 -2.59 13.75 -3.43
N LYS A 28 -3.92 13.85 -3.38
CA LYS A 28 -4.66 15.05 -2.96
C LYS A 28 -5.31 14.96 -1.57
N ILE A 29 -5.07 13.92 -0.78
CA ILE A 29 -5.69 13.75 0.55
C ILE A 29 -4.61 13.36 1.55
N ASN A 30 -4.59 13.99 2.73
CA ASN A 30 -3.62 13.77 3.79
C ASN A 30 -3.64 12.33 4.35
N ALA A 31 -2.48 11.81 4.72
CA ALA A 31 -2.29 10.54 5.41
C ALA A 31 -1.35 10.76 6.60
N ALA A 32 -1.64 10.17 7.76
CA ALA A 32 -0.72 10.16 8.88
C ALA A 32 0.14 8.90 8.83
N THR A 33 1.45 9.04 8.97
CA THR A 33 2.40 7.92 8.95
C THR A 33 3.26 7.97 10.19
N ASP A 34 3.44 6.83 10.85
CA ASP A 34 4.53 6.64 11.81
C ASP A 34 5.02 5.19 11.77
N GLN A 35 6.33 5.03 11.92
CA GLN A 35 7.03 3.75 11.87
C GLN A 35 7.19 3.12 13.26
N ARG A 36 6.68 3.74 14.32
CA ARG A 36 6.87 3.31 15.72
C ARG A 36 5.57 2.91 16.42
N PHE A 37 4.73 2.12 15.76
CA PHE A 37 3.54 1.55 16.41
C PHE A 37 3.87 0.44 17.44
N ALA A 38 5.14 0.12 17.67
CA ALA A 38 5.50 -1.15 18.29
C ALA A 38 4.98 -1.35 19.72
N ASP A 39 4.73 -0.29 20.51
CA ASP A 39 4.51 -0.44 21.95
C ASP A 39 3.49 0.52 22.61
N SER A 40 2.75 1.34 21.84
CA SER A 40 1.81 2.36 22.39
C SER A 40 0.34 2.00 22.20
N ASP A 41 -0.53 2.52 23.08
CA ASP A 41 -1.98 2.44 22.87
C ASP A 41 -2.39 3.20 21.59
N CYS A 42 -3.52 2.82 20.97
CA CYS A 42 -4.00 3.46 19.74
C CYS A 42 -4.24 4.98 19.91
N ASP A 43 -4.79 5.39 21.04
CA ASP A 43 -5.09 6.80 21.29
C ASP A 43 -3.81 7.60 21.54
N GLU A 44 -2.87 7.02 22.28
CA GLU A 44 -1.54 7.58 22.52
C GLU A 44 -0.74 7.75 21.22
N TRP A 45 -0.76 6.72 20.35
CA TRP A 45 -0.11 6.79 19.04
C TRP A 45 -0.69 7.91 18.18
N LYS A 46 -2.03 8.05 18.18
CA LYS A 46 -2.72 9.04 17.37
C LYS A 46 -2.47 10.48 17.84
N LEU A 47 -2.35 10.69 19.15
CA LEU A 47 -2.21 12.03 19.74
C LEU A 47 -0.75 12.50 19.75
N ASP A 48 0.19 11.62 20.09
CA ASP A 48 1.57 12.02 20.43
C ASP A 48 2.64 11.43 19.49
N GLY A 49 2.34 10.30 18.84
CA GLY A 49 3.32 9.56 18.01
C GLY A 49 3.23 9.80 16.50
N ALA A 50 2.04 10.11 16.00
CA ALA A 50 1.76 10.17 14.56
C ALA A 50 2.01 11.56 13.96
N VAL A 51 2.76 11.61 12.85
CA VAL A 51 2.92 12.84 12.05
C VAL A 51 1.91 12.82 10.91
N GLU A 52 1.14 13.91 10.76
CA GLU A 52 0.24 14.09 9.61
C GLU A 52 1.04 14.56 8.38
N HIS A 53 0.97 13.79 7.30
CA HIS A 53 1.53 14.15 5.99
C HIS A 53 0.41 14.53 5.03
N ARG A 54 0.62 15.59 4.24
CA ARG A 54 -0.33 15.95 3.18
C ARG A 54 -0.13 15.06 1.95
N GLY A 55 -1.21 14.55 1.38
CA GLY A 55 -1.16 13.68 0.20
C GLY A 55 -1.24 12.18 0.52
N SER A 56 -1.36 11.39 -0.56
CA SER A 56 -1.67 9.95 -0.48
C SER A 56 -0.61 9.18 0.29
N TRP A 57 -0.99 8.06 0.89
CA TRP A 57 -0.06 7.12 1.54
C TRP A 57 0.76 6.29 0.53
N TRP A 58 0.38 6.28 -0.76
CA TRP A 58 1.06 5.47 -1.79
C TRP A 58 2.56 5.72 -1.90
N PRO A 59 3.09 6.96 -1.90
CA PRO A 59 4.53 7.20 -1.97
C PRO A 59 5.29 6.55 -0.80
N ASN A 60 4.78 6.66 0.43
CA ASN A 60 5.39 6.01 1.59
C ASN A 60 5.43 4.47 1.45
N TRP A 61 4.37 3.88 0.89
CA TRP A 61 4.35 2.44 0.62
C TRP A 61 5.31 2.05 -0.52
N ILE A 62 5.36 2.84 -1.60
CA ILE A 62 6.29 2.63 -2.72
C ILE A 62 7.73 2.67 -2.21
N ASP A 63 8.09 3.67 -1.41
CA ASP A 63 9.43 3.79 -0.82
C ASP A 63 9.74 2.58 0.08
N TRP A 64 8.80 2.20 0.95
CA TRP A 64 8.95 1.02 1.82
C TRP A 64 9.12 -0.29 1.04
N ALA A 65 8.43 -0.45 -0.08
CA ALA A 65 8.48 -1.63 -0.93
C ALA A 65 9.79 -1.65 -1.76
N LEU A 66 10.09 -0.55 -2.46
CA LEU A 66 11.23 -0.46 -3.36
C LEU A 66 12.58 -0.43 -2.64
N ALA A 67 12.65 0.11 -1.41
CA ALA A 67 13.92 0.27 -0.70
C ALA A 67 14.65 -1.04 -0.39
N ALA A 68 13.91 -2.11 -0.06
CA ALA A 68 14.55 -3.38 0.36
C ALA A 68 13.76 -4.64 0.00
N ARG A 69 12.56 -4.51 -0.59
CA ARG A 69 11.60 -5.63 -0.74
C ARG A 69 11.26 -5.95 -2.19
N SER A 70 11.75 -5.17 -3.15
CA SER A 70 11.50 -5.38 -4.58
C SER A 70 12.72 -5.85 -5.37
N GLY A 71 13.86 -6.07 -4.72
CA GLY A 71 15.10 -6.47 -5.39
C GLY A 71 15.71 -5.36 -6.25
N GLU A 72 16.72 -5.70 -7.04
CA GLU A 72 17.41 -4.76 -7.91
C GLU A 72 16.55 -4.40 -9.14
N LEU A 73 16.64 -3.16 -9.61
CA LEU A 73 15.89 -2.72 -10.78
C LEU A 73 16.47 -3.34 -12.05
N ILE A 74 15.74 -4.27 -12.65
CA ILE A 74 16.13 -4.88 -13.92
C ILE A 74 15.51 -4.09 -15.07
N ILE A 75 16.33 -3.29 -15.78
CA ILE A 75 15.93 -2.55 -16.99
C ILE A 75 15.95 -3.49 -18.21
N LYS A 76 15.14 -4.55 -18.17
CA LYS A 76 14.77 -5.27 -19.39
C LYS A 76 13.46 -4.68 -19.90
N GLY A 77 13.36 -4.43 -21.21
CA GLY A 77 12.13 -3.92 -21.83
C GLY A 77 10.91 -4.80 -21.52
N LEU A 78 9.70 -4.32 -21.86
CA LEU A 78 8.43 -4.98 -21.54
C LEU A 78 8.54 -6.51 -21.69
N PRO A 79 8.52 -7.28 -20.58
CA PRO A 79 8.61 -8.72 -20.67
C PRO A 79 7.41 -9.23 -21.46
N ARG A 80 7.62 -10.30 -22.24
CA ARG A 80 6.51 -11.05 -22.85
C ARG A 80 5.49 -11.35 -21.75
N ARG A 81 4.20 -11.09 -21.99
CA ARG A 81 3.18 -11.42 -20.99
C ARG A 81 3.06 -12.94 -20.94
N GLY A 82 3.06 -13.49 -19.73
CA GLY A 82 3.08 -14.92 -19.49
C GLY A 82 4.46 -15.58 -19.67
N THR A 83 4.59 -16.79 -19.16
CA THR A 83 5.74 -17.67 -19.39
C THR A 83 5.45 -18.62 -20.55
N ALA A 84 6.45 -19.39 -21.01
CA ALA A 84 6.26 -20.37 -22.07
C ALA A 84 5.15 -21.39 -21.75
N ASP A 85 5.04 -21.78 -20.48
CA ASP A 85 4.10 -22.80 -20.01
C ASP A 85 2.69 -22.26 -19.75
N LEU A 86 2.55 -20.96 -19.45
CA LEU A 86 1.27 -20.34 -19.09
C LEU A 86 0.62 -19.57 -20.25
N GLY A 87 1.42 -19.02 -21.18
CA GLY A 87 0.93 -18.23 -22.31
C GLY A 87 0.14 -16.99 -21.92
N GLU A 88 -0.42 -16.31 -22.92
CA GLU A 88 -1.44 -15.27 -22.72
C GLU A 88 -2.82 -15.90 -22.95
N ILE A 89 -3.75 -15.74 -22.01
CA ILE A 89 -5.10 -16.31 -22.12
C ILE A 89 -6.06 -15.28 -22.75
N GLU A 90 -6.15 -14.09 -22.15
CA GLU A 90 -6.97 -12.98 -22.62
C GLU A 90 -6.39 -11.63 -22.17
N LEU A 91 -6.81 -10.54 -22.82
CA LEU A 91 -6.42 -9.19 -22.42
C LEU A 91 -7.09 -8.80 -21.10
N ALA A 92 -6.34 -8.14 -20.21
CA ALA A 92 -6.90 -7.49 -19.03
C ALA A 92 -8.05 -6.52 -19.44
N PRO A 93 -9.14 -6.41 -18.65
CA PRO A 93 -9.30 -6.91 -17.28
C PRO A 93 -9.87 -8.35 -17.17
N GLY A 94 -9.93 -9.08 -18.29
CA GLY A 94 -10.46 -10.44 -18.32
C GLY A 94 -11.99 -10.54 -18.27
N ARG A 95 -12.49 -11.76 -18.33
CA ARG A 95 -13.93 -12.06 -18.38
C ARG A 95 -14.60 -12.11 -17.02
N TYR A 96 -13.90 -12.58 -15.98
CA TYR A 96 -14.50 -12.80 -14.64
C TYR A 96 -14.99 -11.51 -13.98
N VAL A 97 -14.30 -10.38 -14.18
CA VAL A 97 -14.76 -9.08 -13.68
C VAL A 97 -16.07 -8.61 -14.35
N LYS A 98 -16.44 -9.18 -15.49
CA LYS A 98 -17.62 -8.80 -16.28
C LYS A 98 -18.82 -9.70 -15.99
N GLU A 99 -18.63 -10.76 -15.21
CA GLU A 99 -19.71 -11.64 -14.79
C GLU A 99 -20.69 -10.86 -13.90
N ARG A 100 -21.98 -11.10 -14.11
CA ARG A 100 -23.05 -10.48 -13.35
C ARG A 100 -23.53 -11.48 -12.30
N SER A 101 -23.84 -10.97 -11.10
CA SER A 101 -24.45 -11.73 -10.01
C SER A 101 -25.91 -12.06 -10.27
#